data_AF-W2SRW6-F1
#
_entry.id   AF-W2SRW6-F1
#
_cell.length_a   1.000
_cell.length_b   1.000
_cell.length_c   1.000
_cell.angle_alpha   90.00
_cell.angle_beta   90.00
_cell.angle_gamma   90.00
#
_symmetry.space_group_name_H-M   'P 1'
#
loop_
_entity.id
_entity.type
_entity.pdbx_description
1 polymer ?
#
loop_
_entity_poly.entity_id
_entity_poly.type
_entity_poly.pdbx_seq_one_letter_code
_entity_poly.pdbx_strand_id
1 'polypeptide(L)' 'MSDTIRISRIVCDFIVLLCCAIPLLIFHEWVKPYKRGFYCDDETIRYPYRDSTVTRQMLIVIGLLIPTALVS' A
#
# COMPACT_ATOMS: atom_id res chain seq x y z
N MET A 1 -0.73 34.30 -10.77
CA MET A 1 0.31 33.49 -11.43
C MET A 1 0.92 32.46 -10.46
N SER A 2 1.41 32.86 -9.28
CA SER A 2 2.00 31.94 -8.28
C SER A 2 0.97 31.01 -7.60
N ASP A 3 -0.21 31.51 -7.23
CA ASP A 3 -1.23 30.71 -6.52
C ASP A 3 -1.81 29.59 -7.39
N THR A 4 -1.97 29.85 -8.69
CA THR A 4 -2.43 28.86 -9.67
C THR A 4 -1.44 27.69 -9.80
N ILE A 5 -0.13 27.95 -9.74
CA ILE A 5 0.92 26.93 -9.79
C ILE A 5 0.89 26.09 -8.51
N ARG A 6 0.70 26.71 -7.33
CA ARG A 6 0.58 25.99 -6.04
C ARG A 6 -0.64 25.06 -6.02
N ILE A 7 -1.80 25.54 -6.45
CA ILE A 7 -3.02 24.74 -6.53
C ILE A 7 -2.83 23.57 -7.51
N SER A 8 -2.22 23.81 -8.67
CA SER A 8 -1.95 22.76 -9.65
C SER A 8 -1.08 21.63 -9.09
N ARG A 9 -0.06 21.92 -8.26
CA ARG A 9 0.80 20.89 -7.67
C ARG A 9 0.03 20.01 -6.68
N ILE A 10 -0.72 20.64 -5.78
CA ILE A 10 -1.57 19.93 -4.81
C ILE A 10 -2.57 19.02 -5.54
N VAL A 11 -3.23 19.52 -6.59
CA VAL A 11 -4.16 18.73 -7.39
C VAL A 11 -3.46 17.54 -8.07
N CYS A 12 -2.28 17.75 -8.65
CA CYS A 12 -1.49 16.67 -9.23
C CYS A 12 -1.12 15.59 -8.19
N ASP A 13 -0.71 15.99 -6.99
CA ASP A 13 -0.37 15.06 -5.91
C ASP A 13 -1.58 14.21 -5.51
N PHE A 14 -2.76 14.82 -5.34
CA PHE A 14 -4.00 14.07 -5.06
C PHE A 14 -4.37 13.10 -6.18
N ILE A 15 -4.20 13.49 -7.45
CA ILE A 15 -4.47 12.61 -8.59
C ILE A 15 -3.52 11.41 -8.57
N VAL A 16 -2.23 11.63 -8.33
CA VAL A 16 -1.23 10.55 -8.25
C VAL A 16 -1.54 9.60 -7.08
N LEU A 17 -1.87 10.15 -5.91
CA LEU A 17 -2.27 9.36 -4.74
C LEU A 17 -3.49 8.48 -5.04
N LEU A 18 -4.51 9.03 -5.69
CA LEU A 18 -5.70 8.28 -6.08
C LEU A 18 -5.36 7.18 -7.11
N CYS A 19 -4.56 7.49 -8.12
CA CYS A 19 -4.12 6.52 -9.13
C CYS A 19 -3.36 5.33 -8.51
N CYS A 20 -2.60 5.54 -7.43
CA CYS A 20 -1.92 4.48 -6.70
C CYS A 20 -2.85 3.75 -5.72
N ALA A 21 -3.78 4.45 -5.06
CA ALA A 21 -4.67 3.86 -4.07
C ALA A 21 -5.73 2.94 -4.69
N ILE A 22 -6.28 3.31 -5.85
CA ILE A 22 -7.31 2.52 -6.55
C ILE A 22 -6.88 1.08 -6.83
N PRO A 23 -5.74 0.79 -7.48
CA PRO A 23 -5.31 -0.59 -7.71
C PRO A 23 -5.02 -1.32 -6.39
N LEU A 24 -4.45 -0.66 -5.39
CA LEU A 24 -4.22 -1.28 -4.07
C LEU A 24 -5.52 -1.72 -3.40
N LEU A 25 -6.58 -0.90 -3.48
CA LEU A 25 -7.90 -1.25 -2.96
C LEU A 25 -8.53 -2.42 -3.75
N ILE A 26 -8.39 -2.42 -5.07
CA ILE A 26 -8.81 -3.54 -5.93
C ILE A 26 -8.12 -4.84 -5.51
N PHE A 27 -6.79 -4.80 -5.33
CA PHE A 27 -6.03 -5.96 -4.88
C PHE A 27 -6.42 -6.40 -3.47
N HIS A 28 -6.76 -5.46 -2.58
CA HIS A 28 -7.15 -5.78 -1.20
C HIS A 28 -8.50 -6.50 -1.12
N GLU A 29 -9.51 -5.98 -1.82
CA GLU A 29 -10.89 -6.49 -1.70
C GLU A 29 -11.19 -7.66 -2.64
N TRP A 30 -10.65 -7.63 -3.87
CA TRP A 30 -11.09 -8.55 -4.92
C TRP A 30 -10.08 -9.65 -5.27
N VAL A 31 -8.81 -9.50 -4.91
CA VAL A 31 -7.79 -10.49 -5.24
C VAL A 31 -7.61 -11.48 -4.10
N LYS A 32 -8.07 -12.72 -4.31
CA LYS A 32 -7.82 -13.82 -3.38
C LYS A 32 -6.41 -14.36 -3.61
N PRO A 33 -5.64 -14.64 -2.54
CA PRO A 33 -4.32 -15.22 -2.68
C PRO A 33 -4.40 -16.58 -3.39
N TYR A 34 -3.47 -16.81 -4.31
CA TYR A 34 -3.35 -18.09 -4.99
C TYR A 34 -3.10 -19.21 -3.98
N LYS A 35 -3.91 -20.27 -4.03
CA LYS A 35 -3.71 -21.45 -3.20
C LYS A 35 -2.79 -22.41 -3.92
N ARG A 36 -1.53 -22.51 -3.47
CA ARG A 36 -0.60 -23.56 -3.89
C ARG A 36 -0.69 -24.76 -2.93
N GLY A 37 -0.48 -25.97 -3.45
CA GLY A 37 -0.19 -27.12 -2.60
C GLY A 37 1.09 -26.93 -1.78
N PHE A 38 1.18 -27.63 -0.66
CA PHE A 38 2.35 -27.67 0.20
C PHE A 38 2.94 -29.08 0.23
N TYR A 39 4.24 -29.20 0.52
CA TYR A 39 4.89 -30.49 0.71
C TYR A 39 4.74 -30.91 2.17
N CYS A 40 4.25 -32.12 2.43
CA CYS A 40 4.04 -32.62 3.79
C CYS A 40 5.36 -32.74 4.58
N ASP A 41 6.46 -33.05 3.89
CA ASP A 41 7.79 -33.17 4.49
C ASP A 41 8.50 -31.81 4.68
N ASP A 42 7.87 -30.69 4.32
CA ASP A 42 8.44 -29.36 4.51
C ASP A 42 8.38 -28.95 5.99
N GLU A 43 9.52 -29.02 6.66
CA GLU A 43 9.69 -28.58 8.05
C GLU A 43 9.50 -27.07 8.21
N THR A 44 9.71 -26.27 7.15
CA THR A 44 9.73 -24.79 7.26
C THR A 44 8.34 -24.20 7.49
N ILE A 45 7.26 -24.91 7.12
CA ILE A 45 5.87 -24.45 7.23
C ILE A 45 5.14 -25.01 8.47
N ARG A 46 5.82 -25.75 9.35
CA ARG A 46 5.21 -26.37 10.54
C ARG A 46 5.00 -25.42 11.70
N TYR A 47 5.66 -24.27 11.67
CA TYR A 47 5.55 -23.28 12.73
C TYR A 47 4.18 -22.58 12.69
N PRO A 48 3.62 -22.21 13.85
CA PRO A 48 2.37 -21.47 13.91
C PRO A 48 2.51 -20.13 13.18
N TYR A 49 1.40 -19.69 12.57
CA TYR A 49 1.34 -18.38 11.93
C TYR A 49 1.71 -17.29 12.92
N ARG A 50 2.53 -16.34 12.47
CA ARG A 50 2.93 -15.19 13.26
C ARG A 50 2.43 -13.94 12.56
N ASP A 51 1.63 -13.17 13.29
CA ASP A 51 1.12 -11.90 12.78
C ASP A 51 2.27 -10.96 12.43
N SER A 52 2.04 -10.14 11.40
CA SER A 52 3.02 -9.15 10.95
C SER A 52 3.22 -8.09 12.03
N THR A 53 4.48 -7.82 12.39
CA THR A 53 4.85 -6.78 13.37
C THR A 53 4.44 -5.38 12.90
N VAL A 54 4.40 -5.16 11.58
CA VAL A 54 3.96 -3.91 10.96
C VAL A 54 2.67 -4.17 10.21
N THR A 55 1.59 -3.48 10.59
CA THR A 55 0.30 -3.64 9.93
C THR A 55 0.32 -3.00 8.55
N ARG A 56 -0.49 -3.54 7.63
CA ARG A 56 -0.67 -2.97 6.30
C ARG A 56 -1.08 -1.49 6.34
N GLN A 57 -1.95 -1.12 7.29
CA GLN A 57 -2.40 0.25 7.49
C GLN A 57 -1.24 1.18 7.83
N MET A 58 -0.33 0.75 8.71
CA MET A 58 0.85 1.54 9.07
C MET A 58 1.77 1.78 7.86
N LEU A 59 1.98 0.76 7.01
CA LEU A 59 2.76 0.91 5.78
C LEU A 59 2.13 1.92 4.82
N ILE A 60 0.80 1.90 4.66
CA ILE A 60 0.08 2.85 3.81
C ILE A 60 0.18 4.27 4.38
N VAL A 61 -0.08 4.45 5.67
CA VAL A 61 -0.04 5.78 6.31
C VAL A 61 1.36 6.38 6.21
N ILE A 62 2.39 5.65 6.61
CA ILE A 62 3.77 6.16 6.61
C ILE A 62 4.26 6.40 5.18
N GLY A 63 4.00 5.45 4.27
CA GLY A 63 4.40 5.52 2.87
C GLY A 63 3.74 6.66 2.09
N LEU A 64 2.53 7.09 2.47
CA LEU A 64 1.86 8.22 1.84
C LEU A 64 2.14 9.55 2.57
N LEU A 65 2.13 9.57 3.90
CA LEU A 65 2.20 10.80 4.68
C LEU A 65 3.60 11.43 4.69
N ILE A 66 4.66 10.63 4.76
CA ILE A 66 6.03 11.19 4.80
C ILE A 66 6.41 11.84 3.45
N PRO A 67 6.27 11.17 2.29
CA PRO A 67 6.67 11.78 1.02
C PRO A 67 5.80 12.99 0.65
N THR A 68 4.49 12.92 0.95
CA THR A 68 3.58 14.06 0.69
C THR A 68 3.98 15.26 1.53
N ALA A 69 4.20 15.11 2.83
CA ALA A 69 4.62 16.23 3.70
C ALA A 69 5.99 16.84 3.31
N LEU A 70 6.88 16.06 2.70
CA LEU A 70 8.20 16.54 2.26
C LEU A 70 8.17 17.21 0.87
N VAL A 71 7.26 16.81 -0.01
CA VAL A 71 7.20 17.26 -1.41
C VAL A 71 6.16 18.36 -1.64
N SER A 72 5.07 18.36 -0.87
CA SER A 72 3.94 19.31 -0.97
C SER A 72 4.32 20.73 -0.61
#